data_AF-A0A9E1X3B6-F1
#
_entry.id   AF-A0A9E1X3B6-F1
#
_cell.length_a   1.000
_cell.length_b   1.000
_cell.length_c   1.000
_cell.angle_alpha   90.00
_cell.angle_beta   90.00
_cell.angle_gamma   90.00
#
_symmetry.space_group_name_H-M   'P 1'
#
loop_
_entity.id
_entity.type
_entity.pdbx_description
1 polymer ?
#
loop_
_entity_poly.entity_id
_entity_poly.type
_entity_poly.pdbx_seq_one_letter_code
_entity_poly.pdbx_strand_id
1 'polypeptide(L)'
;IIENFLDLAHFPFVHVGYLGDPEKAAIDRYGVEVVEGVLRLSEVSVWQPNPGPLATSGGPVSYEYTVSHPYAATLTKTPSDIDGGDLGGFSILLVASPLNETECLVWRVVTVRDPEVDAEAQRAFNRTIFEQDIEVVESQLPKRLPLDLRAEAHQPADAGSLAYRKWLIERGTTYGTVYKTD
;
A
#
# COMPACT_ATOMS: atom_id res chain seq x y z
N ILE A 1 -2.55 0.36 9.42
CA ILE A 1 -2.02 -0.75 8.57
C ILE A 1 -2.62 -0.76 7.17
N ILE A 2 -3.93 -0.97 6.97
CA ILE A 2 -4.50 -0.98 5.59
C ILE A 2 -4.27 0.36 4.90
N GLU A 3 -4.48 1.48 5.59
CA GLU A 3 -4.20 2.80 5.02
C GLU A 3 -2.72 2.95 4.61
N ASN A 4 -1.76 2.57 5.47
CA ASN A 4 -0.34 2.56 5.14
C ASN A 4 -0.02 1.70 3.90
N PHE A 5 -0.74 0.60 3.71
CA PHE A 5 -0.55 -0.26 2.54
C PHE A 5 -1.06 0.38 1.24
N LEU A 6 -1.99 1.34 1.33
CA LEU A 6 -2.53 2.11 0.20
C LEU A 6 -1.78 3.44 0.00
N ASP A 7 -1.01 3.87 0.98
CA ASP A 7 -0.21 5.08 0.92
C ASP A 7 0.99 4.86 -0.01
N LEU A 8 1.12 5.72 -1.02
CA LEU A 8 2.22 5.71 -1.98
C LEU A 8 3.27 6.77 -1.64
N ALA A 9 2.85 7.82 -0.94
CA ALA A 9 3.67 9.00 -0.69
C ALA A 9 4.78 8.71 0.31
N HIS A 10 4.69 7.64 1.09
CA HIS A 10 5.75 7.23 2.01
C HIS A 10 6.88 6.45 1.33
N PHE A 11 6.68 5.89 0.13
CA PHE A 11 7.70 5.07 -0.56
C PHE A 11 9.06 5.76 -0.66
N PRO A 12 9.16 7.05 -1.09
CA PRO A 12 10.42 7.76 -1.22
C PRO A 12 11.14 8.04 0.09
N PHE A 13 10.48 7.88 1.24
CA PHE A 13 11.01 8.28 2.54
C PHE A 13 11.22 7.11 3.51
N VAL A 14 10.31 6.13 3.49
CA VAL A 14 10.37 4.94 4.35
C VAL A 14 11.10 3.80 3.66
N HIS A 15 10.93 3.66 2.34
CA HIS A 15 11.50 2.57 1.54
C HIS A 15 12.64 3.04 0.62
N VAL A 16 13.47 3.96 1.13
CA VAL A 16 14.59 4.57 0.38
C VAL A 16 15.51 3.48 -0.17
N GLY A 17 15.80 3.55 -1.47
CA GLY A 17 16.67 2.59 -2.16
C GLY A 17 15.99 1.26 -2.50
N TYR A 18 14.74 1.07 -2.09
CA TYR A 18 13.93 -0.11 -2.42
C TYR A 18 12.76 0.26 -3.34
N LEU A 19 11.77 0.99 -2.80
CA LEU A 19 10.52 1.32 -3.51
C LEU A 19 10.44 2.80 -3.91
N GLY A 20 11.38 3.63 -3.47
CA GLY A 20 11.40 5.04 -3.80
C GLY A 20 12.76 5.71 -3.62
N ASP A 21 12.82 6.95 -4.07
CA ASP A 21 13.98 7.82 -4.00
C ASP A 21 13.51 9.23 -3.58
N PRO A 22 14.05 9.81 -2.50
CA PRO A 22 13.68 11.15 -2.04
C PRO A 22 13.78 12.24 -3.11
N GLU A 23 14.70 12.12 -4.07
CA GLU A 23 14.85 13.09 -5.17
C GLU A 23 13.72 12.98 -6.21
N LYS A 24 12.92 11.90 -6.15
CA LYS A 24 11.81 11.60 -7.06
C LYS A 24 10.52 11.26 -6.29
N ALA A 25 10.21 12.07 -5.28
CA ALA A 25 9.09 11.83 -4.39
C ALA A 25 7.69 12.22 -4.92
N ALA A 26 7.60 12.70 -6.17
CA ALA A 26 6.32 13.10 -6.75
C ALA A 26 5.42 11.88 -7.00
N ILE A 27 4.16 11.98 -6.56
CA ILE A 27 3.12 10.99 -6.85
C ILE A 27 2.18 11.58 -7.89
N ASP A 28 2.08 10.90 -9.03
CA ASP A 28 1.16 11.27 -10.10
C ASP A 28 -0.30 11.04 -9.67
N ARG A 29 -1.23 11.71 -10.36
CA ARG A 29 -2.66 11.43 -10.15
C ARG A 29 -2.98 10.04 -10.67
N TYR A 30 -3.77 9.31 -9.89
CA TYR A 30 -4.24 7.97 -10.21
C TYR A 30 -5.75 7.86 -10.06
N GLY A 31 -6.33 6.81 -10.66
CA GLY A 31 -7.75 6.52 -10.59
C GLY A 31 -8.15 6.01 -9.21
N VAL A 32 -9.29 6.47 -8.70
CA VAL A 32 -9.87 6.00 -7.44
C VAL A 32 -11.38 5.83 -7.61
N GLU A 33 -11.87 4.62 -7.42
CA GLU A 33 -13.27 4.30 -7.62
C GLU A 33 -13.77 3.20 -6.67
N VAL A 34 -15.09 3.12 -6.50
CA VAL A 34 -15.73 2.00 -5.80
C VAL A 34 -16.63 1.27 -6.79
N VAL A 35 -16.31 0.02 -7.09
CA VAL A 35 -17.03 -0.83 -8.04
C VAL A 35 -17.55 -2.05 -7.30
N GLU A 36 -18.87 -2.25 -7.30
CA GLU A 36 -19.52 -3.39 -6.62
C GLU A 36 -19.12 -3.51 -5.14
N GLY A 37 -18.86 -2.36 -4.49
CA GLY A 37 -18.45 -2.29 -3.09
C GLY A 37 -16.96 -2.53 -2.84
N VAL A 38 -16.16 -2.78 -3.86
CA VAL A 38 -14.70 -2.88 -3.76
C VAL A 38 -14.09 -1.53 -4.10
N LEU A 39 -13.31 -0.95 -3.18
CA LEU A 39 -12.50 0.24 -3.49
C LEU A 39 -11.32 -0.19 -4.35
N ARG A 40 -11.06 0.54 -5.44
CA ARG A 40 -9.99 0.28 -6.40
C ARG A 40 -9.15 1.53 -6.61
N LEU A 41 -7.83 1.36 -6.63
CA LEU A 41 -6.88 2.37 -7.11
C LEU A 41 -6.26 1.80 -8.39
N SER A 42 -6.39 2.54 -9.48
CA SER A 42 -5.99 2.12 -10.83
C SER A 42 -5.07 3.16 -11.47
N GLU A 43 -4.35 2.75 -12.51
CA GLU A 43 -3.40 3.63 -13.21
C GLU A 43 -2.35 4.24 -12.28
N VAL A 44 -2.03 3.54 -11.18
CA VAL A 44 -1.01 4.00 -10.24
C VAL A 44 0.36 3.75 -10.88
N SER A 45 1.17 4.80 -10.98
CA SER A 45 2.55 4.71 -11.43
C SER A 45 3.47 5.39 -10.43
N VAL A 46 4.52 4.69 -9.98
CA VAL A 46 5.51 5.21 -9.05
C VAL A 46 6.90 4.96 -9.61
N TRP A 47 7.75 5.99 -9.63
CA TRP A 47 9.14 5.81 -10.02
C TRP A 47 9.92 5.06 -8.94
N GLN A 48 10.67 4.03 -9.33
CA GLN A 48 11.52 3.25 -8.43
C GLN A 48 12.97 3.22 -8.91
N PRO A 49 13.94 3.22 -7.99
CA PRO A 49 15.35 3.08 -8.35
C PRO A 49 15.65 1.71 -8.98
N ASN A 50 14.88 0.68 -8.62
CA ASN A 50 14.93 -0.64 -9.21
C ASN A 50 13.51 -1.13 -9.54
N PRO A 51 13.01 -0.86 -10.77
CA PRO A 51 11.65 -1.20 -11.14
C PRO A 51 11.43 -2.70 -11.26
N GLY A 52 12.45 -3.50 -11.61
CA GLY A 52 12.35 -4.95 -11.72
C GLY A 52 13.67 -5.66 -12.04
N PRO A 53 13.68 -7.01 -12.08
CA PRO A 53 14.89 -7.82 -12.19
C PRO A 53 15.77 -7.53 -13.42
N LEU A 54 15.15 -7.13 -14.53
CA LEU A 54 15.84 -6.82 -15.79
C LEU A 54 16.21 -5.33 -15.93
N ALA A 55 15.89 -4.51 -14.93
CA ALA A 55 16.10 -3.08 -14.99
C ALA A 55 17.59 -2.72 -14.92
N THR A 56 18.05 -1.90 -15.86
CA THR A 56 19.42 -1.35 -15.89
C THR A 56 19.48 0.09 -15.37
N SER A 57 18.32 0.69 -15.10
CA SER A 57 18.16 2.02 -14.52
C SER A 57 16.80 2.11 -13.83
N GLY A 58 16.61 3.14 -13.00
CA GLY A 58 15.34 3.37 -12.33
C GLY A 58 14.25 3.85 -13.30
N GLY A 59 13.00 3.51 -13.02
CA GLY A 59 11.89 3.70 -13.95
C GLY A 59 10.52 3.61 -13.28
N PRO A 60 9.44 3.92 -14.02
CA PRO A 60 8.08 3.81 -13.52
C PRO A 60 7.70 2.34 -13.30
N VAL A 61 6.95 2.10 -12.24
CA VAL A 61 6.34 0.81 -11.89
C VAL A 61 4.84 1.01 -11.76
N SER A 62 4.07 0.12 -12.38
CA SER A 62 2.62 0.16 -12.31
C SER A 62 2.09 -0.64 -11.12
N TYR A 63 1.05 -0.10 -10.48
CA TYR A 63 0.35 -0.72 -9.38
C TYR A 63 -1.16 -0.70 -9.59
N GLU A 64 -1.82 -1.72 -9.06
CA GLU A 64 -3.27 -1.74 -8.86
C GLU A 64 -3.56 -2.17 -7.43
N TYR A 65 -4.49 -1.47 -6.77
CA TYR A 65 -4.92 -1.82 -5.41
C TYR A 65 -6.41 -2.10 -5.38
N THR A 66 -6.81 -3.06 -4.56
CA THR A 66 -8.20 -3.31 -4.24
C THR A 66 -8.39 -3.48 -2.74
N VAL A 67 -9.48 -2.92 -2.21
CA VAL A 67 -9.92 -3.13 -0.82
C VAL A 67 -11.30 -3.76 -0.85
N SER A 68 -11.35 -5.06 -0.54
CA SER A 68 -12.57 -5.86 -0.53
C SER A 68 -13.15 -6.02 0.88
N HIS A 69 -12.36 -5.73 1.92
CA HIS A 69 -12.77 -5.83 3.31
C HIS A 69 -12.09 -4.70 4.13
N PRO A 70 -12.71 -4.15 5.20
CA PRO A 70 -12.08 -3.11 6.02
C PRO A 70 -10.67 -3.45 6.51
N TYR A 71 -10.36 -4.73 6.66
CA TYR A 71 -9.06 -5.20 7.14
C TYR A 71 -8.30 -6.06 6.13
N ALA A 72 -8.63 -5.98 4.84
CA ALA A 72 -7.87 -6.67 3.80
C ALA A 72 -7.79 -5.87 2.51
N ALA A 73 -6.60 -5.86 1.92
CA ALA A 73 -6.32 -5.21 0.66
C ALA A 73 -5.38 -6.07 -0.19
N THR A 74 -5.56 -6.01 -1.50
CA THR A 74 -4.66 -6.65 -2.47
C THR A 74 -3.96 -5.58 -3.27
N LEU A 75 -2.66 -5.75 -3.46
CA LEU A 75 -1.84 -4.99 -4.41
C LEU A 75 -1.36 -5.94 -5.50
N THR A 76 -1.36 -5.46 -6.74
CA THR A 76 -0.66 -6.09 -7.86
C THR A 76 0.40 -5.11 -8.37
N LYS A 77 1.67 -5.54 -8.37
CA LYS A 77 2.81 -4.81 -8.92
C LYS A 77 3.14 -5.32 -10.31
N THR A 78 3.36 -4.40 -11.23
CA THR A 78 3.84 -4.68 -12.59
C THR A 78 5.11 -3.82 -12.85
N PRO A 79 6.30 -4.43 -12.83
CA PRO A 79 7.59 -3.74 -12.72
C PRO A 79 7.95 -2.86 -13.93
N SER A 80 7.72 -3.33 -15.16
CA SER A 80 7.86 -2.53 -16.38
C SER A 80 7.29 -3.29 -17.58
N ASP A 81 6.95 -2.59 -18.67
CA ASP A 81 6.48 -3.21 -19.92
C ASP A 81 7.58 -3.89 -20.73
N ILE A 82 8.85 -3.85 -20.28
CA ILE A 82 10.02 -4.36 -21.03
C ILE A 82 9.85 -5.84 -21.41
N ASP A 83 9.14 -6.62 -20.60
CA ASP A 83 8.78 -8.02 -20.83
C ASP A 83 7.27 -8.29 -20.68
N GLY A 84 6.43 -7.24 -20.75
CA GLY A 84 5.01 -7.35 -20.44
C GLY A 84 4.70 -7.50 -18.94
N GLY A 85 5.70 -7.36 -18.06
CA GLY A 85 5.55 -7.40 -16.62
C GLY A 85 5.51 -8.81 -16.01
N ASP A 86 5.94 -9.81 -16.77
CA ASP A 86 5.97 -11.21 -16.33
C ASP A 86 7.09 -11.46 -15.30
N LEU A 87 8.30 -10.95 -15.52
CA LEU A 87 9.42 -11.12 -14.57
C LEU A 87 9.40 -10.02 -13.51
N GLY A 88 9.45 -10.43 -12.24
CA GLY A 88 9.39 -9.53 -11.09
C GLY A 88 7.98 -9.01 -10.77
N GLY A 89 6.98 -9.38 -11.56
CA GLY A 89 5.58 -9.13 -11.28
C GLY A 89 5.07 -9.97 -10.11
N PHE A 90 4.28 -9.37 -9.22
CA PHE A 90 3.71 -10.08 -8.07
C PHE A 90 2.40 -9.45 -7.60
N SER A 91 1.64 -10.20 -6.81
CA SER A 91 0.53 -9.67 -6.03
C SER A 91 0.69 -10.00 -4.55
N ILE A 92 0.24 -9.10 -3.69
CA ILE A 92 0.22 -9.27 -2.25
C ILE A 92 -1.23 -9.10 -1.79
N LEU A 93 -1.79 -10.14 -1.17
CA LEU A 93 -2.95 -10.00 -0.29
C LEU A 93 -2.44 -9.73 1.13
N LEU A 94 -2.79 -8.57 1.68
CA LEU A 94 -2.55 -8.21 3.07
C LEU A 94 -3.86 -8.32 3.86
N VAL A 95 -3.82 -9.00 5.00
CA VAL A 95 -4.94 -9.13 5.93
C VAL A 95 -4.48 -8.71 7.32
N ALA A 96 -5.04 -7.65 7.86
CA ALA A 96 -4.84 -7.22 9.24
C ALA A 96 -5.92 -7.87 10.13
N SER A 97 -5.61 -8.98 10.81
CA SER A 97 -6.55 -9.63 11.73
C SER A 97 -6.54 -8.91 13.08
N PRO A 98 -7.60 -8.17 13.46
CA PRO A 98 -7.61 -7.40 14.70
C PRO A 98 -7.54 -8.35 15.91
N LEU A 99 -6.65 -8.04 16.87
CA LEU A 99 -6.63 -8.67 18.19
C LEU A 99 -7.45 -7.84 19.18
N ASN A 100 -7.34 -6.52 19.05
CA ASN A 100 -8.18 -5.52 19.69
C ASN A 100 -8.27 -4.26 18.79
N GLU A 101 -8.79 -3.14 19.30
CA GLU A 101 -8.92 -1.90 18.51
C GLU A 101 -7.60 -1.23 18.14
N THR A 102 -6.48 -1.62 18.76
CA THR A 102 -5.17 -0.97 18.57
C THR A 102 -4.05 -1.94 18.16
N GLU A 103 -4.32 -3.25 18.17
CA GLU A 103 -3.34 -4.29 17.86
C GLU A 103 -3.93 -5.30 16.85
N CYS A 104 -3.10 -5.81 15.94
CA CYS A 104 -3.51 -6.80 14.96
C CYS A 104 -2.36 -7.75 14.59
N LEU A 105 -2.71 -8.91 14.04
CA LEU A 105 -1.76 -9.79 13.34
C LEU A 105 -1.87 -9.51 11.85
N VAL A 106 -0.75 -9.21 11.21
CA VAL A 106 -0.71 -8.98 9.76
C VAL A 106 -0.29 -10.25 9.03
N TRP A 107 -1.20 -10.77 8.21
CA TRP A 107 -0.96 -11.90 7.31
C TRP A 107 -0.72 -11.38 5.91
N ARG A 108 0.26 -11.95 5.22
CA ARG A 108 0.60 -11.61 3.84
C ARG A 108 0.71 -12.87 3.00
N VAL A 109 -0.02 -12.88 1.89
CA VAL A 109 0.11 -13.92 0.86
C VAL A 109 0.67 -13.27 -0.38
N VAL A 110 1.82 -13.75 -0.84
CA VAL A 110 2.50 -13.23 -2.01
C VAL A 110 2.41 -14.27 -3.13
N THR A 111 1.93 -13.84 -4.29
CA THR A 111 1.99 -14.62 -5.53
C THR A 111 2.95 -13.92 -6.49
N VAL A 112 3.85 -14.68 -7.07
CA VAL A 112 4.87 -14.20 -8.02
C VAL A 112 4.55 -14.76 -9.39
N ARG A 113 4.74 -13.95 -10.44
CA ARG A 113 4.51 -14.39 -11.82
C ARG A 113 5.67 -15.22 -12.37
N ASP A 114 6.89 -14.92 -11.91
CA ASP A 114 8.10 -15.66 -12.27
C ASP A 114 8.14 -17.04 -11.57
N PRO A 115 8.08 -18.16 -12.32
CA PRO A 115 8.09 -19.50 -11.75
C PRO A 115 9.48 -19.96 -11.29
N GLU A 116 10.56 -19.30 -11.74
CA GLU A 116 11.94 -19.65 -11.40
C GLU A 116 12.48 -18.81 -10.23
N VAL A 117 11.66 -17.93 -9.67
CA VAL A 117 12.08 -17.02 -8.63
C VAL A 117 12.48 -17.76 -7.35
N ASP A 118 13.58 -17.32 -6.73
CA ASP A 118 13.97 -17.79 -5.40
C ASP A 118 12.94 -17.33 -4.36
N ALA A 119 12.12 -18.28 -3.91
CA ALA A 119 11.06 -18.02 -2.95
C ALA A 119 11.58 -17.52 -1.59
N GLU A 120 12.76 -17.94 -1.15
CA GLU A 120 13.32 -17.49 0.14
C GLU A 120 13.86 -16.06 0.02
N ALA A 121 14.57 -15.76 -1.06
CA ALA A 121 15.01 -14.40 -1.36
C ALA A 121 13.81 -13.43 -1.48
N GLN A 122 12.73 -13.85 -2.15
CA GLN A 122 11.50 -13.06 -2.25
C GLN A 122 10.84 -12.83 -0.89
N ARG A 123 10.77 -13.86 -0.04
CA ARG A 123 10.24 -13.73 1.33
C ARG A 123 11.08 -12.78 2.17
N ALA A 124 12.41 -12.88 2.09
CA ALA A 124 13.33 -12.00 2.80
C ALA A 124 13.16 -10.55 2.36
N PHE A 125 13.11 -10.30 1.04
CA PHE A 125 12.86 -8.97 0.49
C PHE A 125 11.53 -8.37 0.97
N ASN A 126 10.42 -9.10 0.81
CA ASN A 126 9.10 -8.63 1.25
C ASN A 126 9.04 -8.40 2.77
N ARG A 127 9.81 -9.15 3.55
CA ARG A 127 9.92 -8.94 4.99
C ARG A 127 10.62 -7.62 5.30
N THR A 128 11.78 -7.38 4.70
CA THR A 128 12.56 -6.13 4.90
C THR A 128 11.73 -4.89 4.58
N ILE A 129 11.01 -4.86 3.45
CA ILE A 129 10.15 -3.72 3.10
C ILE A 129 9.09 -3.47 4.17
N PHE A 130 8.39 -4.52 4.60
CA PHE A 130 7.32 -4.39 5.57
C PHE A 130 7.81 -4.01 6.97
N GLU A 131 8.98 -4.48 7.38
CA GLU A 131 9.58 -4.12 8.67
C GLU A 131 9.89 -2.62 8.77
N GLN A 132 10.15 -1.95 7.64
CA GLN A 132 10.37 -0.49 7.61
C GLN A 132 9.09 0.30 7.96
N ASP A 133 7.90 -0.24 7.65
CA ASP A 133 6.63 0.41 7.97
C ASP A 133 6.27 0.32 9.46
N ILE A 134 6.76 -0.70 10.17
CA ILE A 134 6.30 -1.02 11.53
C ILE A 134 6.53 0.16 12.46
N GLU A 135 7.73 0.73 12.49
CA GLU A 135 8.05 1.84 13.38
C GLU A 135 7.17 3.07 13.09
N VAL A 136 6.95 3.38 11.81
CA VAL A 136 6.11 4.50 11.39
C VAL A 136 4.68 4.28 11.89
N VAL A 137 4.06 3.15 11.56
CA VAL A 137 2.67 2.86 11.93
C VAL A 137 2.50 2.75 13.44
N GLU A 138 3.40 2.06 14.13
CA GLU A 138 3.33 1.91 15.58
C GLU A 138 3.58 3.22 16.33
N SER A 139 4.21 4.23 15.72
CA SER A 139 4.40 5.54 16.32
C SER A 139 3.16 6.45 16.23
N GLN A 140 2.23 6.18 15.31
CA GLN A 140 1.09 7.06 15.03
C GLN A 140 0.18 7.27 16.26
N LEU A 141 -0.34 8.49 16.38
CA LEU A 141 -1.31 8.89 17.40
C LEU A 141 -2.40 9.77 16.76
N PRO A 142 -3.68 9.55 17.10
CA PRO A 142 -4.21 8.47 17.94
C PRO A 142 -3.98 7.07 17.32
N LYS A 143 -3.98 6.01 18.14
CA LYS A 143 -3.76 4.63 17.67
C LYS A 143 -4.88 4.10 16.77
N ARG A 144 -6.10 4.60 16.96
CA ARG A 144 -7.26 4.26 16.13
C ARG A 144 -7.37 5.24 14.98
N LEU A 145 -7.79 4.76 13.82
CA LEU A 145 -7.82 5.56 12.59
C LEU A 145 -8.86 6.70 12.67
N PRO A 146 -8.47 7.98 12.53
CA PRO A 146 -9.43 9.09 12.52
C PRO A 146 -10.29 9.09 11.25
N LEU A 147 -11.61 9.02 11.42
CA LEU A 147 -12.59 9.08 10.32
C LEU A 147 -13.24 10.45 10.14
N ASP A 148 -13.09 11.38 11.08
CA ASP A 148 -13.37 12.78 10.76
C ASP A 148 -12.31 13.26 9.77
N LEU A 149 -12.73 13.48 8.53
CA LEU A 149 -11.82 13.88 7.44
C LEU A 149 -11.18 15.26 7.68
N ARG A 150 -11.64 16.02 8.68
CA ARG A 150 -11.04 17.30 9.08
C ARG A 150 -10.02 17.15 10.22
N ALA A 151 -9.92 15.97 10.84
CA ALA A 151 -8.99 15.73 11.94
C ALA A 151 -7.52 15.76 11.48
N GLU A 152 -7.26 15.49 10.21
CA GLU A 152 -5.93 15.47 9.61
C GLU A 152 -5.91 16.27 8.30
N ALA A 153 -4.73 16.74 7.91
CA ALA A 153 -4.53 17.46 6.66
C ALA A 153 -4.26 16.48 5.52
N HIS A 154 -4.92 16.70 4.38
CA HIS A 154 -4.80 15.85 3.18
C HIS A 154 -4.20 16.62 2.01
N GLN A 155 -3.37 15.95 1.23
CA GLN A 155 -2.77 16.39 -0.01
C GLN A 155 -3.28 15.56 -1.19
N PRO A 156 -3.08 16.00 -2.46
CA PRO A 156 -3.50 15.22 -3.62
C PRO A 156 -2.95 13.79 -3.69
N ALA A 157 -1.76 13.53 -3.13
CA ALA A 157 -1.16 12.21 -3.08
C ALA A 157 -1.94 11.22 -2.18
N ASP A 158 -2.70 11.74 -1.20
CA ASP A 158 -3.44 10.97 -0.20
C ASP A 158 -4.80 10.49 -0.71
N ALA A 159 -5.05 10.56 -2.03
CA ALA A 159 -6.35 10.22 -2.63
C ALA A 159 -6.83 8.81 -2.25
N GLY A 160 -5.91 7.83 -2.20
CA GLY A 160 -6.16 6.46 -1.76
C GLY A 160 -6.56 6.36 -0.28
N SER A 161 -5.78 6.96 0.61
CA SER A 161 -6.06 7.03 2.05
C SER A 161 -7.41 7.70 2.34
N LEU A 162 -7.66 8.85 1.71
CA LEU A 162 -8.91 9.58 1.84
C LEU A 162 -10.11 8.77 1.35
N ALA A 163 -9.97 8.06 0.23
CA ALA A 163 -11.02 7.20 -0.30
C ALA A 163 -11.28 5.99 0.59
N TYR A 164 -10.24 5.39 1.16
CA TYR A 164 -10.38 4.31 2.12
C TYR A 164 -11.16 4.75 3.37
N ARG A 165 -10.85 5.93 3.94
CA ARG A 165 -11.62 6.47 5.07
C ARG A 165 -13.09 6.72 4.73
N LYS A 166 -13.37 7.32 3.57
CA LYS A 166 -14.76 7.49 3.09
C LYS A 166 -15.48 6.16 2.93
N TRP A 167 -14.80 5.16 2.36
CA TRP A 167 -15.32 3.82 2.17
C TRP A 167 -15.63 3.12 3.51
N LEU A 168 -14.79 3.31 4.54
CA LEU A 168 -15.05 2.83 5.90
C LEU A 168 -16.29 3.49 6.53
N ILE A 169 -16.43 4.81 6.37
CA ILE A 169 -17.58 5.59 6.88
C ILE A 169 -18.88 5.11 6.24
N GLU A 170 -18.92 4.95 4.91
CA GLU A 170 -20.10 4.45 4.19
C GLU A 170 -20.52 3.04 4.63
N ARG A 171 -19.58 2.26 5.14
CA ARG A 171 -19.80 0.92 5.68
C ARG A 171 -20.16 0.87 7.15
N GLY A 172 -20.16 2.01 7.83
CA GLY A 172 -20.37 2.07 9.27
C GLY A 172 -19.29 1.32 10.05
N THR A 173 -18.05 1.26 9.54
CA THR A 173 -16.95 0.64 10.27
C THR A 173 -16.62 1.48 11.50
N THR A 174 -16.69 0.87 12.67
CA THR A 174 -16.41 1.54 13.95
C THR A 174 -15.19 0.96 14.67
N TYR A 175 -14.97 -0.35 14.55
CA TYR A 175 -13.90 -1.04 15.28
C TYR A 175 -12.50 -0.63 14.78
N GLY A 176 -11.63 -0.22 15.69
CA GLY A 176 -10.28 0.28 15.37
C GLY A 176 -10.26 1.69 14.75
N THR A 177 -11.38 2.40 14.79
CA THR A 177 -11.53 3.75 14.23
C THR A 177 -12.01 4.74 15.29
N VAL A 178 -11.88 6.05 15.03
CA VAL A 178 -12.33 7.11 15.92
C VAL A 178 -12.89 8.29 15.14
N TYR A 179 -14.05 8.81 15.53
CA TYR A 179 -14.66 9.98 14.87
C TYR A 179 -14.46 11.29 15.66
N LYS A 180 -14.27 11.20 16.98
CA LYS A 180 -13.90 12.33 17.83
C LYS A 180 -12.60 11.96 18.55
N THR A 181 -11.54 12.69 18.24
CA THR A 181 -10.32 12.65 19.05
C THR A 181 -10.57 13.52 20.28
N ASP A 182 -10.54 12.90 21.46
CA ASP A 182 -10.61 13.62 22.75
C ASP A 182 -9.37 14.49 22.98
#